data_AF-A0A951GT83-F1
#
_entry.id   AF-A0A951GT83-F1
#
_cell.length_a   1.000
_cell.length_b   1.000
_cell.length_c   1.000
_cell.angle_alpha   90.00
_cell.angle_beta   90.00
_cell.angle_gamma   90.00
#
_symmetry.space_group_name_H-M   'P 1'
#
loop_
_entity.id
_entity.type
_entity.pdbx_description
1 polymer ?
#
loop_
_entity_poly.entity_id
_entity_poly.type
_entity_poly.pdbx_seq_one_letter_code
_entity_poly.pdbx_strand_id
1 'polypeptide(L)'
;MPPDAVNLLARQGGPASLSERTLGKAREVLSGRKHAWRNALAFAGPAVVVSVAYIDPGNFATNIEAGARHGYALLWVALLASLMAMLFQALSAKLGIVTGHNLAELCRMHFSRGTVLGLWAVSEISAMATDLAEFVGAAIALALLMHLPLLVGMA
;
A
#
# COMPACT_ATOMS: atom_id res chain seq x y z
N MET A 1 -23.69 -34.43 33.38
CA MET A 1 -22.80 -34.36 32.20
C MET A 1 -21.66 -35.32 32.43
N PRO A 2 -21.37 -36.28 31.53
CA PRO A 2 -20.27 -37.21 31.74
C PRO A 2 -18.91 -36.46 31.71
N PRO A 3 -17.90 -36.89 32.49
CA PRO A 3 -16.59 -36.21 32.64
C PRO A 3 -15.80 -36.08 31.32
N ASP A 4 -16.22 -36.80 30.29
CA ASP A 4 -15.45 -37.01 29.05
C ASP A 4 -15.63 -35.86 28.05
N ALA A 5 -16.71 -35.06 28.20
CA ALA A 5 -17.01 -33.94 27.31
C ALA A 5 -16.07 -32.73 27.51
N VAL A 6 -15.56 -32.53 28.73
CA VAL A 6 -14.62 -31.44 29.05
C VAL A 6 -13.24 -31.71 28.47
N ASN A 7 -12.83 -32.99 28.41
CA ASN A 7 -11.54 -33.39 27.84
C ASN A 7 -11.51 -33.39 26.30
N LEU A 8 -12.68 -33.51 25.65
CA LEU A 8 -12.80 -33.44 24.18
C LEU A 8 -12.73 -32.01 23.63
N LEU A 9 -13.15 -31.01 24.42
CA LEU A 9 -12.98 -29.58 24.07
C LEU A 9 -11.56 -29.08 24.33
N ALA A 10 -10.84 -29.68 25.28
CA ALA A 10 -9.43 -29.36 25.57
C ALA A 10 -8.44 -29.86 24.49
N ARG A 11 -8.87 -30.76 23.59
CA ARG A 11 -8.06 -31.30 22.49
C ARG A 11 -8.21 -30.55 21.15
N GLN A 12 -9.08 -29.55 21.07
CA GLN A 12 -9.25 -28.74 19.84
C GLN A 12 -8.32 -27.52 19.78
N GLY A 13 -7.11 -27.63 20.32
CA GLY A 13 -6.02 -26.69 20.08
C GLY A 13 -5.48 -26.85 18.67
N GLY A 14 -6.27 -26.51 17.65
CA GLY A 14 -5.80 -26.39 16.28
C GLY A 14 -4.66 -25.37 16.20
N PRO A 15 -3.70 -25.55 15.27
CA PRO A 15 -2.61 -24.60 15.12
C PRO A 15 -3.19 -23.20 14.88
N ALA A 16 -2.83 -22.23 15.73
CA ALA A 16 -3.28 -20.84 15.65
C ALA A 16 -3.33 -20.36 14.19
N SER A 17 -4.45 -19.76 13.78
CA SER A 17 -4.66 -19.33 12.41
C SER A 17 -3.57 -18.35 11.98
N LEU A 18 -3.24 -18.29 10.68
CA LEU A 18 -2.22 -17.37 10.15
C LEU A 18 -2.47 -15.92 10.57
N SER A 19 -3.74 -15.54 10.67
CA SER A 19 -4.18 -14.22 11.16
C SER A 19 -3.84 -14.01 12.63
N GLU A 20 -4.07 -14.99 13.51
CA GLU A 20 -3.70 -14.92 14.93
C GLU A 20 -2.18 -14.84 15.13
N ARG A 21 -1.41 -15.56 14.31
CA ARG A 21 0.05 -15.49 14.33
C ARG A 21 0.57 -14.13 13.85
N THR A 22 -0.09 -13.54 12.86
CA THR A 22 0.25 -12.22 12.33
C THR A 22 -0.07 -11.13 13.35
N LEU A 23 -1.24 -11.21 14.00
CA LEU A 23 -1.65 -10.31 15.08
C LEU A 23 -0.75 -10.45 16.31
N GLY A 24 -0.37 -11.68 16.67
CA GLY A 24 0.56 -11.96 17.78
C GLY A 24 1.94 -11.36 17.55
N LYS A 25 2.52 -11.53 16.35
CA LYS A 25 3.81 -10.94 15.98
C LYS A 25 3.75 -9.41 15.92
N ALA A 26 2.68 -8.84 15.39
CA ALA A 26 2.49 -7.39 15.37
C ALA A 26 2.43 -6.80 16.79
N ARG A 27 1.77 -7.50 17.72
CA ARG A 27 1.63 -7.08 19.11
C ARG A 27 2.93 -7.23 19.92
N GLU A 28 3.72 -8.27 19.63
CA GLU A 28 5.04 -8.50 20.23
C GLU A 28 6.05 -7.41 19.79
N VAL A 29 6.01 -7.03 18.51
CA VAL A 29 6.83 -5.94 17.95
C VAL A 29 6.53 -4.59 18.63
N LEU A 30 5.27 -4.33 18.99
CA LEU A 30 4.85 -3.12 19.69
C LEU A 30 5.21 -3.12 21.19
N SER A 31 5.60 -4.26 21.78
CA SER A 31 5.87 -4.40 23.22
C SER A 31 7.27 -3.96 23.69
N GLY A 32 8.09 -3.39 22.79
CA GLY A 32 9.21 -2.53 23.20
C GLY A 32 10.50 -3.19 23.72
N ARG A 33 10.89 -4.39 23.25
CA ARG A 33 12.16 -5.03 23.69
C ARG A 33 13.27 -4.99 22.60
N LYS A 34 14.30 -4.16 22.84
CA LYS A 34 15.71 -4.09 22.34
C LYS A 34 16.09 -4.40 20.86
N HIS A 35 15.18 -4.86 20.00
CA HIS A 35 15.44 -5.14 18.59
C HIS A 35 14.72 -4.13 17.68
N ALA A 36 15.04 -2.85 17.82
CA ALA A 36 14.45 -1.78 17.01
C ALA A 36 14.56 -2.05 15.50
N TRP A 37 15.68 -2.62 15.04
CA TRP A 37 15.90 -2.96 13.64
C TRP A 37 15.07 -4.17 13.16
N ARG A 38 14.90 -5.20 14.01
CA ARG A 38 14.11 -6.39 13.66
C ARG A 38 12.61 -6.09 13.64
N ASN A 39 12.19 -5.15 14.49
CA ASN A 39 10.85 -4.59 14.51
C ASN A 39 10.60 -3.67 13.30
N ALA A 40 11.60 -2.89 12.88
CA ALA A 40 11.51 -2.08 11.65
C ALA A 40 11.37 -2.97 10.39
N LEU A 41 12.04 -4.13 10.34
CA LEU A 41 11.89 -5.09 9.24
C LEU A 41 10.46 -5.61 9.07
N ALA A 42 9.67 -5.68 10.14
CA ALA A 42 8.26 -6.08 10.04
C ALA A 42 7.41 -5.04 9.27
N PHE A 43 7.82 -3.77 9.28
CA PHE A 43 7.18 -2.70 8.51
C PHE A 43 7.76 -2.51 7.11
N ALA A 44 8.86 -3.20 6.78
CA ALA A 44 9.51 -3.07 5.47
C ALA A 44 8.59 -3.55 4.33
N GLY A 45 7.84 -4.63 4.51
CA GLY A 45 6.91 -5.15 3.49
C GLY A 45 5.86 -4.11 3.07
N PRO A 46 5.02 -3.61 3.99
CA PRO A 46 4.07 -2.55 3.69
C PRO A 46 4.72 -1.27 3.14
N ALA A 47 5.88 -0.87 3.67
CA ALA A 47 6.59 0.31 3.20
C ALA A 47 7.07 0.17 1.74
N VAL A 48 7.57 -1.00 1.35
CA VAL A 48 8.00 -1.28 -0.03
C VAL A 48 6.82 -1.24 -0.99
N VAL A 49 5.69 -1.89 -0.65
CA VAL A 49 4.48 -1.87 -1.50
C VAL A 49 4.02 -0.44 -1.76
N VAL A 50 3.99 0.40 -0.72
CA VAL A 50 3.63 1.81 -0.86
C VAL A 50 4.67 2.58 -1.68
N SER A 51 5.96 2.29 -1.50
CA SER A 51 7.04 3.00 -2.21
C SER A 51 7.03 2.72 -3.72
N VAL A 52 6.71 1.48 -4.13
CA VAL A 52 6.62 1.11 -5.55
C VAL A 52 5.56 1.94 -6.28
N ALA A 53 4.44 2.25 -5.62
CA ALA A 53 3.39 3.10 -6.18
C ALA A 53 3.83 4.56 -6.45
N TYR A 54 4.96 5.01 -5.92
CA TYR A 54 5.54 6.34 -6.19
C TYR A 54 6.69 6.30 -7.21
N ILE A 55 7.11 5.10 -7.65
CA ILE A 55 8.17 4.87 -8.64
C ILE A 55 7.53 4.23 -9.89
N ASP A 56 6.31 4.66 -10.22
CA ASP A 56 5.55 4.20 -11.37
C ASP A 56 5.95 4.95 -12.66
N PRO A 57 5.64 4.40 -13.85
CA PRO A 57 5.95 5.03 -15.13
C PRO A 57 5.35 6.41 -15.33
N GLY A 58 4.20 6.72 -14.72
CA GLY A 58 3.56 8.03 -14.84
C GLY A 58 4.36 9.14 -14.15
N ASN A 59 4.89 8.84 -12.96
CA ASN A 59 5.81 9.72 -12.26
C ASN A 59 7.13 9.91 -13.03
N PHE A 60 7.65 8.85 -13.66
CA PHE A 60 8.84 8.98 -14.52
C PHE A 60 8.62 9.90 -15.72
N ALA A 61 7.50 9.75 -16.43
CA ALA A 61 7.19 10.58 -17.60
C ALA A 61 7.18 12.07 -17.24
N THR A 62 6.45 12.43 -16.17
CA THR A 62 6.34 13.82 -15.71
C THR A 62 7.68 14.39 -15.26
N ASN A 63 8.48 13.63 -14.49
CA ASN A 63 9.77 14.10 -13.99
C ASN A 63 10.81 14.26 -15.10
N ILE A 64 10.83 13.35 -16.08
CA ILE A 64 11.73 13.43 -17.24
C ILE A 64 11.35 14.63 -18.11
N GLU A 65 10.05 14.82 -18.40
CA GLU A 65 9.59 15.97 -19.18
C GLU A 65 9.90 17.30 -18.47
N ALA A 66 9.63 17.38 -17.17
CA ALA A 66 9.93 18.53 -16.34
C ALA A 66 11.44 18.87 -16.38
N GLY A 67 12.30 17.86 -16.24
CA GLY A 67 13.76 18.01 -16.31
C GLY A 67 14.25 18.40 -17.71
N ALA A 68 13.66 17.84 -18.77
CA ALA A 68 14.01 18.18 -20.15
C ALA A 68 13.66 19.63 -20.50
N ARG A 69 12.54 20.14 -19.99
CA ARG A 69 12.08 21.51 -20.26
C ARG A 69 12.68 22.57 -19.33
N HIS A 70 12.87 22.25 -18.05
CA HIS A 70 13.22 23.23 -17.01
C HIS A 70 14.56 22.93 -16.31
N GLY A 71 15.29 21.90 -16.74
CA GLY A 71 16.52 21.46 -16.08
C GLY A 71 16.27 21.16 -14.60
N TYR A 72 17.12 21.71 -13.74
CA TYR A 72 17.06 21.49 -12.29
C TYR A 72 16.11 22.44 -11.53
N ALA A 73 15.44 23.37 -12.22
CA ALA A 73 14.63 24.40 -11.57
C ALA A 73 13.46 23.84 -10.74
N LEU A 74 12.96 22.66 -11.08
CA LEU A 74 11.82 22.01 -10.43
C LEU A 74 12.22 20.97 -9.36
N LEU A 75 13.51 20.77 -9.08
CA LEU A 75 13.97 19.81 -8.06
C LEU A 75 13.38 20.09 -6.67
N TRP A 76 13.26 21.36 -6.28
CA TRP A 76 12.69 21.72 -4.99
C TRP A 76 11.20 21.38 -4.90
N VAL A 77 10.47 21.45 -6.03
CA VAL A 77 9.06 21.04 -6.11
C VAL A 77 8.94 19.53 -5.93
N ALA A 78 9.80 18.76 -6.61
CA ALA A 78 9.84 17.31 -6.45
C ALA A 78 10.14 16.91 -5.00
N LEU A 79 11.11 17.56 -4.35
CA LEU A 79 11.42 17.34 -2.94
C LEU A 79 10.22 17.63 -2.04
N LEU A 80 9.55 18.77 -2.25
CA LEU A 80 8.38 19.16 -1.48
C LEU A 80 7.22 18.17 -1.67
N ALA A 81 6.98 17.70 -2.90
CA ALA A 81 5.98 16.70 -3.21
C ALA A 81 6.26 15.38 -2.48
N SER A 82 7.51 14.92 -2.46
CA SER A 82 7.92 13.72 -1.71
C SER A 82 7.73 13.88 -0.19
N LEU A 83 8.03 15.06 0.37
CA LEU A 83 7.79 15.33 1.80
C LEU A 83 6.29 15.27 2.14
N MET A 84 5.43 15.84 1.29
CA MET A 84 3.98 15.78 1.47
C MET A 84 3.44 14.35 1.34
N ALA A 85 3.95 13.57 0.39
CA ALA A 85 3.62 12.15 0.24
C ALA A 85 3.97 11.35 1.51
N MET A 86 5.17 11.56 2.07
CA MET A 86 5.57 10.92 3.32
C MET A 86 4.66 11.30 4.49
N LEU A 87 4.25 12.57 4.58
CA LEU A 87 3.30 13.02 5.61
C LEU A 87 1.97 12.28 5.50
N PHE A 88 1.35 12.23 4.31
CA PHE A 88 0.07 11.54 4.12
C PHE A 88 0.17 10.04 4.39
N GLN A 89 1.30 9.42 4.06
CA GLN A 89 1.50 7.99 4.25
C GLN A 89 1.75 7.65 5.72
N ALA A 90 2.48 8.52 6.44
CA ALA A 90 2.61 8.42 7.88
C ALA A 90 1.26 8.57 8.59
N LEU A 91 0.41 9.49 8.15
CA LEU A 91 -0.94 9.67 8.71
C LEU A 91 -1.83 8.46 8.42
N SER A 92 -1.83 7.94 7.19
CA SER A 92 -2.60 6.76 6.79
C SER A 92 -2.17 5.51 7.57
N ALA A 93 -0.86 5.31 7.72
CA ALA A 93 -0.31 4.22 8.52
C ALA A 93 -0.68 4.37 9.99
N LYS A 94 -0.55 5.57 10.56
CA LYS A 94 -0.91 5.86 11.95
C LYS A 94 -2.39 5.62 12.20
N LEU A 95 -3.26 6.03 11.28
CA LEU A 95 -4.69 5.80 11.35
C LEU A 95 -5.00 4.30 11.41
N GLY A 96 -4.42 3.50 10.51
CA GLY A 96 -4.60 2.06 10.48
C GLY A 96 -4.08 1.35 11.73
N ILE A 97 -2.91 1.76 12.23
CA ILE A 97 -2.29 1.17 13.43
C ILE A 97 -3.10 1.49 14.69
N VAL A 98 -3.57 2.73 14.83
CA VAL A 98 -4.28 3.18 16.05
C VAL A 98 -5.73 2.70 16.08
N THR A 99 -6.42 2.74 14.95
CA THR A 99 -7.86 2.41 14.89
C THR A 99 -8.13 0.94 14.58
N GLY A 100 -7.17 0.22 14.00
CA GLY A 100 -7.39 -1.14 13.49
C GLY A 100 -8.23 -1.20 12.20
N HIS A 101 -8.59 -0.06 11.63
CA HIS A 101 -9.44 0.07 10.44
C HIS A 101 -8.71 0.80 9.32
N ASN A 102 -9.03 0.46 8.07
CA ASN A 102 -8.56 1.25 6.93
C ASN A 102 -9.38 2.54 6.77
N LEU A 103 -8.86 3.49 5.99
CA LEU A 103 -9.52 4.78 5.78
C LEU A 103 -10.93 4.64 5.17
N ALA A 104 -11.12 3.70 4.25
CA ALA A 104 -12.42 3.47 3.60
C ALA A 104 -13.48 2.96 4.59
N GLU A 105 -13.10 2.06 5.50
CA GLU A 105 -13.96 1.59 6.60
C GLU A 105 -14.35 2.73 7.53
N LEU A 106 -13.39 3.57 7.92
CA LEU A 106 -13.66 4.75 8.75
C LEU A 106 -14.59 5.74 8.04
N CYS A 107 -14.39 6.00 6.75
CA CYS A 107 -15.29 6.83 5.96
C CYS A 107 -16.71 6.25 5.93
N ARG A 108 -16.85 4.93 5.76
CA ARG A 108 -18.16 4.25 5.77
C ARG A 108 -18.88 4.37 7.12
N MET A 109 -18.13 4.39 8.23
CA MET A 109 -18.71 4.51 9.57
C MET A 109 -19.13 5.94 9.92
N HIS A 110 -18.48 6.97 9.36
CA HIS A 110 -18.68 8.37 9.74
C HIS A 110 -19.47 9.21 8.72
N PHE A 111 -19.56 8.78 7.46
CA PHE A 111 -20.24 9.53 6.41
C PHE A 111 -21.55 8.91 5.94
N SER A 112 -22.39 9.73 5.30
CA SER A 112 -23.63 9.28 4.67
C SER A 112 -23.36 8.34 3.50
N ARG A 113 -24.31 7.45 3.18
CA ARG A 113 -24.19 6.49 2.08
C ARG A 113 -23.86 7.14 0.73
N GLY A 114 -24.43 8.31 0.44
CA GLY A 114 -24.17 9.03 -0.81
C GLY A 114 -22.72 9.50 -0.91
N THR A 115 -22.17 10.07 0.17
CA THR A 115 -20.76 10.50 0.22
C THR A 115 -19.80 9.33 0.07
N VAL A 116 -20.09 8.20 0.72
CA VAL A 116 -19.25 7.00 0.64
C VAL A 116 -19.23 6.42 -0.78
N LEU A 117 -20.38 6.41 -1.46
CA LEU A 117 -20.45 5.99 -2.87
C LEU A 117 -19.65 6.93 -3.78
N GLY A 118 -19.71 8.25 -3.54
CA GLY A 118 -18.89 9.22 -4.26
C GLY A 118 -17.39 9.00 -4.04
N LEU A 119 -16.97 8.81 -2.79
CA LEU A 119 -15.57 8.50 -2.43
C LEU A 119 -15.10 7.19 -3.07
N TRP A 120 -15.96 6.17 -3.08
CA TRP A 120 -15.68 4.90 -3.74
C TRP A 120 -15.48 5.09 -5.25
N ALA A 121 -16.37 5.82 -5.92
CA ALA A 121 -16.25 6.07 -7.36
C ALA A 121 -14.95 6.82 -7.71
N VAL A 122 -14.59 7.85 -6.93
CA VAL A 122 -13.32 8.58 -7.12
C VAL A 122 -12.11 7.67 -6.91
N SER A 123 -12.13 6.83 -5.87
CA SER A 123 -11.06 5.88 -5.60
C SER A 123 -10.91 4.86 -6.72
N GLU A 124 -12.03 4.35 -7.26
CA GLU A 124 -12.04 3.37 -8.35
C GLU A 124 -11.45 3.97 -9.63
N ILE A 125 -11.91 5.17 -10.01
CA ILE A 125 -11.39 5.89 -11.18
C ILE A 125 -9.89 6.18 -11.03
N SER A 126 -9.46 6.58 -9.83
CA SER A 126 -8.04 6.82 -9.54
C SER A 126 -7.19 5.56 -9.67
N ALA A 127 -7.70 4.41 -9.20
CA ALA A 127 -7.02 3.13 -9.32
C ALA A 127 -6.90 2.71 -10.80
N MET A 128 -7.98 2.83 -11.57
CA MET A 128 -7.98 2.55 -13.02
C MET A 128 -7.01 3.46 -13.79
N ALA A 129 -6.92 4.73 -13.43
CA ALA A 129 -6.00 5.67 -14.06
C ALA A 129 -4.53 5.31 -13.79
N THR A 130 -4.22 4.84 -12.57
CA THR A 130 -2.87 4.41 -12.19
C THR A 130 -2.48 3.14 -12.94
N ASP A 131 -3.38 2.14 -12.98
CA ASP A 131 -3.19 0.89 -13.71
C ASP A 131 -2.97 1.14 -15.21
N LEU A 132 -3.73 2.05 -15.82
CA LEU A 132 -3.54 2.44 -17.21
C LEU A 132 -2.14 3.04 -17.46
N ALA A 133 -1.66 3.92 -16.58
CA ALA A 133 -0.34 4.53 -16.71
C ALA A 133 0.78 3.49 -16.57
N GLU A 134 0.66 2.57 -15.62
CA GLU A 134 1.59 1.45 -15.43
C GLU A 134 1.61 0.52 -16.63
N PHE A 135 0.43 0.14 -17.14
CA PHE A 135 0.28 -0.73 -18.31
C PHE A 135 0.93 -0.11 -19.56
N VAL A 136 0.61 1.15 -19.87
CA VAL A 136 1.19 1.84 -21.03
C VAL A 136 2.70 2.01 -20.86
N GLY A 137 3.15 2.37 -19.67
CA GLY A 137 4.57 2.49 -19.36
C GLY A 137 5.34 1.18 -19.54
N ALA A 138 4.77 0.07 -19.06
CA ALA A 138 5.34 -1.27 -19.22
C ALA A 138 5.39 -1.70 -20.70
N ALA A 139 4.31 -1.47 -21.45
CA ALA A 139 4.26 -1.78 -22.88
C ALA A 139 5.33 -1.00 -23.68
N ILE A 140 5.50 0.29 -23.39
CA ILE A 140 6.55 1.12 -24.00
C ILE A 140 7.93 0.61 -23.59
N ALA A 141 8.16 0.31 -22.31
CA ALA A 141 9.43 -0.19 -21.82
C ALA A 141 9.81 -1.52 -22.50
N LEU A 142 8.86 -2.44 -22.67
CA LEU A 142 9.09 -3.72 -23.35
C LEU A 142 9.37 -3.53 -24.84
N ALA A 143 8.63 -2.64 -25.51
CA ALA A 143 8.86 -2.30 -26.91
C ALA A 143 10.26 -1.72 -27.12
N LEU A 144 10.74 -0.86 -26.21
CA LEU A 144 12.09 -0.28 -26.26
C LEU A 144 13.18 -1.33 -25.97
N LEU A 145 12.95 -2.23 -25.01
CA LEU A 145 13.95 -3.21 -24.61
C LEU A 145 14.12 -4.32 -25.65
N MET A 146 13.00 -4.84 -26.16
CA MET A 146 12.97 -6.00 -27.08
C MET A 146 12.84 -5.60 -28.55
N HIS A 147 12.75 -4.30 -28.86
CA HIS A 147 12.51 -3.76 -30.22
C HIS A 147 11.25 -4.35 -30.89
N LEU A 148 10.24 -4.66 -30.08
CA LEU A 148 8.98 -5.26 -30.54
C LEU A 148 7.96 -4.17 -30.92
N PRO A 149 7.01 -4.47 -31.84
CA PRO A 149 5.88 -3.59 -32.10
C PRO A 149 5.08 -3.35 -30.80
N LEU A 150 4.65 -2.10 -30.55
CA LEU A 150 3.87 -1.75 -29.36
C LEU A 150 2.64 -2.64 -29.15
N LEU A 151 1.99 -3.05 -30.24
CA LEU A 151 0.86 -3.98 -30.22
C LEU A 151 1.18 -5.31 -29.54
N VAL A 152 2.43 -5.80 -29.63
CA VAL A 152 2.88 -7.03 -28.96
C VAL A 152 3.18 -6.78 -27.49
N GLY A 153 3.62 -5.57 -27.12
CA GLY A 153 3.84 -5.20 -25.72
C GLY A 153 2.55 -4.88 -24.95
N MET A 154 1.43 -4.67 -25.66
CA MET A 154 0.10 -4.46 -25.09
C MET A 154 -0.79 -5.71 -25.14
N ALA A 155 -0.34 -6.78 -25.79
CA ALA A 155 -1.07 -8.06 -25.92
C ALA A 155 -0.67 -9.01 -24.78
#